data_AF-A0A101KT89-F1
#
_entry.id   AF-A0A101KT89-F1
#
_cell.length_a   1.000
_cell.length_b   1.000
_cell.length_c   1.000
_cell.angle_alpha   90.00
_cell.angle_beta   90.00
_cell.angle_gamma   90.00
#
_symmetry.space_group_name_H-M   'P 1'
#
loop_
_entity.id
_entity.type
_entity.pdbx_description
1 polymer ?
#
loop_
_entity_poly.entity_id
_entity_poly.type
_entity_poly.pdbx_seq_one_letter_code
_entity_poly.pdbx_strand_id
1 'polypeptide(L)'
;MSATAAKADTTTGSQAFSTSRIAQTAGQYGQYIGSNVRGMDPLGFAGGNVGYKNTGSGNIGAFNSGTGNVGAFNGNDNSSATSGNHNIGAFNGNGNTGEYDGNTNVGAFNGNFNGGSFNGNGNAGAFNGNFNGRGNR
;
A
#
# COMPACT_ATOMS: atom_id res chain seq x y z
N MET A 1 -49.04 -64.83 3.78
CA MET A 1 -48.77 -63.38 3.64
C MET A 1 -47.26 -63.20 3.65
N SER A 2 -46.66 -62.71 2.56
CA SER A 2 -45.21 -62.48 2.46
C SER A 2 -44.95 -60.97 2.57
N ALA A 3 -44.09 -60.56 3.49
CA ALA A 3 -43.69 -59.16 3.66
C ALA A 3 -42.47 -58.87 2.78
N THR A 4 -42.64 -58.05 1.75
CA THR A 4 -41.54 -57.51 0.95
C THR A 4 -40.76 -56.49 1.78
N ALA A 5 -39.51 -56.80 2.13
CA ALA A 5 -38.64 -55.86 2.83
C ALA A 5 -38.23 -54.72 1.87
N ALA A 6 -38.70 -53.51 2.14
CA ALA A 6 -38.22 -52.30 1.47
C ALA A 6 -36.78 -52.03 1.90
N LYS A 7 -35.83 -52.07 0.97
CA LYS A 7 -34.45 -51.64 1.22
C LYS A 7 -34.44 -50.13 1.39
N ALA A 8 -33.92 -49.64 2.52
CA ALA A 8 -33.79 -48.21 2.77
C ALA A 8 -32.91 -47.57 1.69
N ASP A 9 -33.44 -46.54 1.02
CA ASP A 9 -32.70 -45.74 0.05
C ASP A 9 -31.68 -44.85 0.79
N THR A 10 -30.43 -45.30 0.82
CA THR A 10 -29.31 -44.56 1.44
C THR A 10 -28.85 -43.38 0.59
N THR A 11 -29.39 -43.21 -0.62
CA THR A 11 -28.97 -42.17 -1.58
C THR A 11 -29.33 -40.77 -1.10
N THR A 12 -30.44 -40.59 -0.37
CA THR A 12 -30.82 -39.27 0.15
C THR A 12 -29.85 -38.76 1.22
N GLY A 13 -29.27 -39.65 2.03
CA GLY A 13 -28.33 -39.30 3.11
C GLY A 13 -26.92 -38.97 2.61
N SER A 14 -26.43 -39.65 1.57
CA SER A 14 -25.11 -39.40 0.98
C SER A 14 -25.05 -38.11 0.15
N GLN A 15 -26.17 -37.64 -0.39
CA GLN A 15 -26.23 -36.41 -1.18
C GLN A 15 -26.27 -35.13 -0.31
N ALA A 16 -26.67 -35.22 0.96
CA ALA A 16 -26.77 -34.07 1.87
C ALA A 16 -25.42 -33.61 2.45
N PHE A 17 -24.48 -34.54 2.56
CA PHE A 17 -23.06 -34.29 2.84
C PHE A 17 -22.22 -34.24 1.55
N SER A 18 -22.86 -33.92 0.41
CA SER A 18 -22.15 -33.61 -0.83
C SER A 18 -21.05 -32.60 -0.52
N THR A 19 -19.82 -33.01 -0.83
CA THR A 19 -18.61 -32.21 -0.98
C THR A 19 -18.84 -30.86 -1.68
N SER A 20 -19.98 -30.69 -2.38
CA SER A 20 -20.42 -29.43 -2.97
C SER A 20 -20.64 -28.31 -1.95
N ARG A 21 -21.26 -28.52 -0.78
CA ARG A 21 -21.48 -27.40 0.16
C ARG A 21 -20.20 -26.94 0.86
N ILE A 22 -19.35 -27.88 1.28
CA ILE A 22 -18.04 -27.53 1.88
C ILE A 22 -17.13 -26.90 0.82
N ALA A 23 -17.09 -27.42 -0.41
CA ALA A 23 -16.30 -26.82 -1.49
C ALA A 23 -16.83 -25.46 -1.95
N GLN A 24 -18.15 -25.26 -1.97
CA GLN A 24 -18.78 -23.97 -2.28
C GLN A 24 -18.48 -22.94 -1.19
N THR A 25 -18.65 -23.31 0.09
CA THR A 25 -18.37 -22.43 1.23
C THR A 25 -16.88 -22.11 1.33
N ALA A 26 -15.99 -23.10 1.22
CA ALA A 26 -14.54 -22.88 1.19
C ALA A 26 -14.10 -22.07 -0.04
N GLY A 27 -14.73 -22.29 -1.20
CA GLY A 27 -14.55 -21.48 -2.39
C GLY A 27 -14.95 -20.03 -2.18
N GLN A 28 -16.09 -19.78 -1.52
CA GLN A 28 -16.55 -18.42 -1.21
C GLN A 28 -15.56 -17.69 -0.29
N TYR A 29 -15.16 -18.32 0.82
CA TYR A 29 -14.16 -17.74 1.73
C TYR A 29 -12.79 -17.55 1.06
N GLY A 30 -12.35 -18.52 0.24
CA GLY A 30 -11.11 -18.40 -0.53
C GLY A 30 -11.16 -17.28 -1.58
N GLN A 31 -12.32 -17.04 -2.21
CA GLN A 31 -12.52 -15.91 -3.12
C GLN A 31 -12.52 -14.57 -2.39
N TYR A 32 -13.14 -14.47 -1.20
CA TYR A 32 -13.11 -13.25 -0.38
C TYR A 32 -11.71 -12.95 0.15
N ILE A 33 -10.97 -13.95 0.61
CA ILE A 33 -9.56 -13.79 1.00
C ILE A 33 -8.74 -13.37 -0.23
N GLY A 34 -8.94 -14.04 -1.36
CA GLY A 34 -8.25 -13.70 -2.61
C GLY A 34 -8.58 -12.30 -3.12
N SER A 35 -9.82 -11.82 -3.02
CA SER A 35 -10.20 -10.45 -3.41
C SER A 35 -9.60 -9.41 -2.47
N ASN A 36 -9.57 -9.67 -1.17
CA ASN A 36 -8.97 -8.75 -0.20
C ASN A 36 -7.45 -8.68 -0.36
N VAL A 37 -6.79 -9.83 -0.57
CA VAL A 37 -5.35 -9.90 -0.83
C VAL A 37 -4.99 -9.24 -2.18
N ARG A 38 -5.80 -9.44 -3.23
CA ARG A 38 -5.60 -8.76 -4.53
C ARG A 38 -5.86 -7.25 -4.45
N GLY A 39 -6.85 -6.82 -3.65
CA GLY A 39 -7.13 -5.41 -3.38
C GLY A 39 -6.10 -4.72 -2.49
N MET A 40 -5.28 -5.49 -1.76
CA MET A 40 -4.17 -4.99 -0.95
C MET A 40 -2.89 -4.74 -1.75
N ASP A 41 -2.87 -5.07 -3.04
CA ASP A 41 -1.71 -5.01 -3.96
C ASP A 41 -0.35 -5.27 -3.27
N PRO A 42 -0.18 -6.43 -2.60
CA PRO A 42 0.99 -6.69 -1.76
C PRO A 42 2.31 -6.76 -2.54
N LEU A 43 2.27 -6.83 -3.88
CA LEU A 43 3.42 -7.05 -4.75
C LEU A 43 3.51 -6.09 -5.96
N GLY A 44 2.61 -5.09 -6.04
CA GLY A 44 2.56 -3.97 -6.98
C GLY A 44 3.06 -4.18 -8.40
N PHE A 45 2.14 -4.57 -9.29
CA PHE A 45 2.41 -4.71 -10.72
C PHE A 45 2.09 -3.46 -11.57
N ALA A 46 1.84 -2.31 -10.92
CA ALA A 46 1.77 -1.00 -11.60
C ALA A 46 2.73 -0.01 -10.93
N GLY A 47 3.75 0.44 -11.67
CA GLY A 47 4.75 1.41 -11.19
C GLY A 47 5.88 0.84 -10.31
N GLY A 48 5.91 -0.48 -10.04
CA GLY A 48 6.98 -1.10 -9.25
C GLY A 48 6.95 -0.74 -7.75
N ASN A 49 5.83 -0.24 -7.25
CA ASN A 49 5.64 -0.01 -5.83
C ASN A 49 5.45 -1.35 -5.09
N VAL A 50 5.86 -1.46 -3.83
CA VAL A 50 5.62 -2.64 -2.99
C VAL A 50 4.97 -2.19 -1.68
N GLY A 51 3.77 -2.69 -1.40
CA GLY A 51 3.02 -2.38 -0.18
C GLY A 51 1.78 -1.51 -0.42
N TYR A 52 1.31 -0.82 0.62
CA TYR A 52 -0.07 -0.33 0.67
C TYR A 52 -0.22 1.14 0.28
N LYS A 53 -1.09 1.44 -0.70
CA LYS A 53 -1.47 2.81 -1.09
C LYS A 53 -0.29 3.73 -1.42
N ASN A 54 0.76 3.18 -2.03
CA ASN A 54 1.79 4.01 -2.63
C ASN A 54 1.29 4.58 -3.97
N THR A 55 1.71 5.79 -4.31
CA THR A 55 1.44 6.45 -5.60
C THR A 55 2.76 6.83 -6.25
N GLY A 56 2.81 6.92 -7.58
CA GLY A 56 4.07 7.11 -8.30
C GLY A 56 4.79 5.79 -8.58
N SER A 57 6.11 5.74 -8.38
CA SER A 57 6.97 4.65 -8.87
C SER A 57 7.99 4.14 -7.85
N GLY A 58 8.21 2.83 -7.78
CA GLY A 58 9.34 2.24 -7.04
C GLY A 58 9.31 2.46 -5.52
N ASN A 59 8.18 2.81 -4.93
CA ASN A 59 8.07 3.03 -3.49
C ASN A 59 7.84 1.74 -2.72
N ILE A 60 8.49 1.56 -1.57
CA ILE A 60 8.35 0.39 -0.71
C ILE A 60 7.76 0.82 0.65
N GLY A 61 6.70 0.17 1.10
CA GLY A 61 6.03 0.46 2.37
C GLY A 61 4.62 0.97 2.16
N ALA A 62 4.21 2.05 2.84
CA ALA A 62 2.82 2.49 2.81
C ALA A 62 2.62 4.01 2.67
N PHE A 63 1.63 4.41 1.89
CA PHE A 63 1.23 5.82 1.75
C PHE A 63 2.35 6.76 1.31
N ASN A 64 3.31 6.27 0.53
CA ASN A 64 4.32 7.13 -0.09
C ASN A 64 3.78 7.68 -1.43
N SER A 65 4.22 8.86 -1.80
CA SER A 65 4.05 9.42 -3.14
C SER A 65 5.41 9.71 -3.77
N GLY A 66 5.44 10.07 -5.06
CA GLY A 66 6.70 10.29 -5.78
C GLY A 66 7.42 8.99 -6.15
N THR A 67 8.75 9.03 -6.13
CA THR A 67 9.62 7.97 -6.65
C THR A 67 10.60 7.45 -5.61
N GLY A 68 10.71 6.13 -5.49
CA GLY A 68 11.82 5.46 -4.81
C GLY A 68 11.85 5.63 -3.29
N ASN A 69 10.73 5.98 -2.66
CA ASN A 69 10.65 6.15 -1.21
C ASN A 69 10.52 4.80 -0.49
N VAL A 70 11.16 4.66 0.67
CA VAL A 70 11.07 3.47 1.52
C VAL A 70 10.55 3.84 2.90
N GLY A 71 9.50 3.19 3.36
CA GLY A 71 8.87 3.44 4.65
C GLY A 71 7.45 3.96 4.50
N ALA A 72 7.07 5.04 5.20
CA ALA A 72 5.70 5.51 5.16
C ALA A 72 5.52 7.02 5.12
N PHE A 73 4.47 7.48 4.41
CA PHE A 73 4.10 8.89 4.36
C PHE A 73 5.20 9.82 3.85
N ASN A 74 6.04 9.36 2.92
CA ASN A 74 7.07 10.19 2.30
C ASN A 74 6.60 10.75 0.95
N GLY A 75 7.04 11.96 0.63
CA GLY A 75 6.83 12.59 -0.68
C GLY A 75 5.42 13.07 -1.00
N ASN A 76 4.55 13.16 0.00
CA ASN A 76 3.15 13.55 -0.16
C ASN A 76 2.97 15.07 -0.28
N ASP A 77 1.90 15.49 -0.96
CA ASP A 77 1.45 16.89 -1.08
C ASP A 77 2.50 17.86 -1.66
N ASN A 78 3.41 17.36 -2.49
CA ASN A 78 4.35 18.20 -3.22
C ASN A 78 3.73 18.76 -4.49
N SER A 79 4.02 20.03 -4.80
CA SER A 79 3.53 20.67 -6.04
C SER A 79 4.28 20.19 -7.29
N SER A 80 5.51 19.69 -7.13
CA SER A 80 6.35 19.15 -8.20
C SER A 80 6.67 17.68 -7.97
N ALA A 81 6.65 16.89 -9.05
CA ALA A 81 7.08 15.50 -9.05
C ALA A 81 8.59 15.33 -8.81
N THR A 82 9.38 16.40 -8.90
CA THR A 82 10.82 16.37 -8.60
C THR A 82 11.14 16.44 -7.11
N SER A 83 10.12 16.64 -6.26
CA SER A 83 10.27 16.82 -4.80
C SER A 83 9.77 15.59 -4.03
N GLY A 84 10.37 15.35 -2.86
CA GLY A 84 9.95 14.28 -1.95
C GLY A 84 10.28 12.85 -2.38
N ASN A 85 11.30 12.68 -3.22
CA ASN A 85 11.73 11.39 -3.77
C ASN A 85 12.92 10.79 -2.99
N HIS A 86 13.08 9.47 -3.10
CA HIS A 86 14.22 8.70 -2.56
C HIS A 86 14.47 8.85 -1.04
N ASN A 87 13.42 9.12 -0.28
CA ASN A 87 13.47 9.22 1.17
C ASN A 87 13.33 7.85 1.84
N ILE A 88 14.00 7.67 2.97
CA ILE A 88 13.94 6.45 3.79
C ILE A 88 13.43 6.81 5.19
N GLY A 89 12.40 6.12 5.66
CA GLY A 89 11.80 6.32 6.98
C GLY A 89 10.38 6.87 6.86
N ALA A 90 10.03 7.90 7.65
CA ALA A 90 8.66 8.37 7.70
C ALA A 90 8.49 9.89 7.68
N PHE A 91 7.44 10.37 7.02
CA PHE A 91 7.10 11.79 6.98
C PHE A 91 8.22 12.69 6.45
N ASN A 92 9.00 12.22 5.47
CA ASN A 92 10.04 13.03 4.84
C ASN A 92 9.58 13.61 3.51
N GLY A 93 10.02 14.83 3.22
CA GLY A 93 9.87 15.44 1.90
C GLY A 93 8.44 15.78 1.51
N ASN A 94 7.57 16.12 2.47
CA ASN A 94 6.16 16.39 2.23
C ASN A 94 5.84 17.89 2.13
N GLY A 95 4.81 18.26 1.37
CA GLY A 95 4.23 19.60 1.37
C GLY A 95 5.14 20.70 0.81
N ASN A 96 6.08 20.34 -0.07
CA ASN A 96 7.00 21.26 -0.72
C ASN A 96 6.36 21.91 -1.95
N THR A 97 6.52 23.23 -2.10
CA THR A 97 5.84 23.99 -3.16
C THR A 97 6.71 24.29 -4.38
N GLY A 98 8.03 24.12 -4.31
CA GLY A 98 8.87 24.19 -5.50
C GLY A 98 9.54 22.88 -5.86
N GLU A 99 10.63 22.96 -6.61
CA GLU A 99 11.23 21.82 -7.31
C GLU A 99 12.45 21.29 -6.58
N TYR A 100 12.67 19.98 -6.67
CA TYR A 100 13.85 19.32 -6.10
C TYR A 100 14.00 19.53 -4.60
N ASP A 101 12.89 19.66 -3.87
CA ASP A 101 12.88 19.82 -2.42
C ASP A 101 12.64 18.50 -1.71
N GLY A 102 13.18 18.36 -0.49
CA GLY A 102 12.80 17.27 0.41
C GLY A 102 13.19 15.87 -0.07
N ASN A 103 14.20 15.76 -0.93
CA ASN A 103 14.68 14.51 -1.50
C ASN A 103 15.79 13.85 -0.65
N THR A 104 15.94 12.53 -0.77
CA THR A 104 17.10 11.77 -0.23
C THR A 104 17.33 11.91 1.27
N ASN A 105 16.28 12.14 2.05
CA ASN A 105 16.35 12.21 3.51
C ASN A 105 16.20 10.84 4.16
N VAL A 106 16.89 10.62 5.27
CA VAL A 106 16.84 9.38 6.07
C VAL A 106 16.40 9.71 7.50
N GLY A 107 15.39 8.99 7.99
CA GLY A 107 14.85 9.15 9.34
C GLY A 107 13.43 9.68 9.30
N ALA A 108 13.10 10.72 10.06
CA ALA A 108 11.72 11.19 10.14
C ALA A 108 11.55 12.71 10.15
N PHE A 109 10.48 13.19 9.52
CA PHE A 109 10.12 14.62 9.53
C PHE A 109 11.21 15.55 8.95
N ASN A 110 11.99 15.08 7.98
CA ASN A 110 13.00 15.90 7.32
C ASN A 110 12.51 16.46 5.98
N GLY A 111 12.99 17.64 5.60
CA GLY A 111 12.79 18.16 4.23
C GLY A 111 11.36 18.53 3.87
N ASN A 112 10.51 18.78 4.86
CA ASN A 112 9.10 19.09 4.67
C ASN A 112 8.87 20.60 4.52
N PHE A 113 7.78 20.93 3.83
CA PHE A 113 7.20 22.26 3.84
C PHE A 113 8.16 23.35 3.34
N ASN A 114 9.04 23.04 2.42
CA ASN A 114 9.92 24.01 1.78
C ASN A 114 9.20 24.71 0.61
N GLY A 115 9.55 25.97 0.39
CA GLY A 115 9.30 26.73 -0.82
C GLY A 115 10.60 27.06 -1.53
N GLY A 116 10.52 27.65 -2.73
CA GLY A 116 11.69 27.75 -3.61
C GLY A 116 12.12 26.37 -4.12
N SER A 117 13.35 26.22 -4.60
CA SER A 117 13.85 24.95 -5.12
C SER A 117 15.14 24.52 -4.41
N PHE A 118 15.43 23.22 -4.43
CA PHE A 118 16.65 22.59 -3.89
C PHE A 118 16.83 22.66 -2.36
N ASN A 119 15.74 22.80 -1.60
CA ASN A 119 15.75 22.92 -0.15
C ASN A 119 15.46 21.60 0.57
N GLY A 120 16.00 21.44 1.78
CA GLY A 120 15.62 20.34 2.67
C GLY A 120 16.02 18.94 2.18
N ASN A 121 17.11 18.85 1.41
CA ASN A 121 17.60 17.59 0.84
C ASN A 121 18.70 16.95 1.68
N GLY A 122 18.82 15.62 1.63
CA GLY A 122 20.02 14.89 2.10
C GLY A 122 20.23 14.88 3.62
N ASN A 123 19.18 15.10 4.41
CA ASN A 123 19.26 15.12 5.86
C ASN A 123 19.18 13.71 6.45
N ALA A 124 19.94 13.47 7.53
CA ALA A 124 19.81 12.26 8.36
C ALA A 124 19.34 12.63 9.77
N GLY A 125 18.52 11.78 10.39
CA GLY A 125 17.99 12.00 11.73
C GLY A 125 16.54 12.48 11.68
N ALA A 126 16.18 13.50 12.46
CA ALA A 126 14.81 13.98 12.49
C ALA A 126 14.68 15.49 12.53
N PHE A 127 13.60 16.01 11.94
CA PHE A 127 13.20 17.42 11.95
C PHE A 127 14.18 18.40 11.25
N ASN A 128 15.05 17.91 10.37
CA ASN A 128 16.04 18.72 9.67
C ASN A 128 15.53 19.26 8.33
N GLY A 129 15.98 20.46 7.93
CA GLY A 129 15.76 20.99 6.59
C GLY A 129 14.29 21.29 6.24
N ASN A 130 13.48 21.67 7.23
CA ASN A 130 12.07 22.01 7.04
C ASN A 130 11.84 23.52 6.87
N PHE A 131 10.74 23.91 6.23
CA PHE A 131 10.25 25.30 6.16
C PHE A 131 11.18 26.34 5.51
N ASN A 132 12.15 25.92 4.70
CA ASN A 132 13.03 26.83 3.97
C ASN A 132 12.31 27.46 2.78
N GLY A 133 12.68 28.68 2.38
CA GLY A 133 12.13 29.33 1.17
C GLY A 133 10.63 29.66 1.19
N ARG A 134 9.94 29.42 2.31
CA ARG A 134 8.59 29.95 2.57
C ARG A 134 8.71 31.41 3.02
N GLY A 135 8.84 32.35 2.07
CA GLY A 135 9.02 33.74 2.51
C GLY A 135 9.29 34.85 1.48
N ASN A 136 8.90 34.71 0.21
CA ASN A 136 8.73 35.88 -0.66
C ASN A 136 7.29 35.93 -1.18
N ARG A 137 6.40 36.56 -0.42
CA ARG A 137 5.18 37.19 -0.93
C ARG A 137 5.04 38.54 -0.28
#